data_AF-A0A7W4QCE6-F1
#
_entry.id   AF-A0A7W4QCE6-F1
#
_cell.length_a   1.000
_cell.length_b   1.000
_cell.length_c   1.000
_cell.angle_alpha   90.00
_cell.angle_beta   90.00
_cell.angle_gamma   90.00
#
_symmetry.space_group_name_H-M   'P 1'
#
loop_
_entity.id
_entity.type
_entity.pdbx_description
1 polymer ?
#
loop_
_entity_poly.entity_id
_entity_poly.type
_entity_poly.pdbx_seq_one_letter_code
_entity_poly.pdbx_strand_id
1 'polypeptide(L)'
;MPTSIILLLLAAGILLVAGSLLLRVFSDGKYEIKTIDLVFLVIPLLVVALATGKLKGIDMFGVKADLSELLADAAKGKIKEQVAPAQQLTVQDAVQMVQMAGKGGMQELHVLIERKIEALELRLGRGGYYAPAIRTYFEALSGSSYLRVVVVNQPDGKLFGMFNAANLISYLRVAGDSGYDQFQQLLNSRDAASWAELSKLPGFVGVASAVRTSTSRRDALQRMEDLRTDVLPVTNAENYFMGTVERSKLTASLILAATQNLDGQAKPKEEPR
;
A
#
# COMPACT_ATOMS: atom_id res chain seq x y z
N MET A 1 -14.18 23.73 -29.45
CA MET A 1 -13.98 22.63 -30.40
C MET A 1 -14.60 23.01 -31.73
N PRO A 2 -13.99 22.67 -32.88
CA PRO A 2 -14.59 22.97 -34.18
C PRO A 2 -15.91 22.22 -34.31
N THR A 3 -16.96 22.93 -34.70
CA THR A 3 -18.34 22.44 -34.90
C THR A 3 -18.40 21.16 -35.75
N SER A 4 -17.42 20.97 -36.63
CA SER A 4 -17.24 19.77 -37.46
C SER A 4 -17.02 18.49 -36.65
N ILE A 5 -16.35 18.53 -35.50
CA ILE A 5 -16.09 17.35 -34.66
C ILE A 5 -17.38 16.88 -33.97
N ILE A 6 -18.21 17.82 -33.53
CA ILE A 6 -19.49 17.52 -32.86
C ILE A 6 -20.44 16.86 -33.86
N LEU A 7 -20.53 17.39 -35.09
CA LEU A 7 -21.33 16.79 -36.17
C LEU A 7 -20.86 15.38 -36.53
N LEU A 8 -19.55 15.15 -36.56
CA LEU A 8 -18.97 13.83 -36.87
C LEU A 8 -19.31 12.80 -35.78
N LEU A 9 -19.22 13.18 -34.50
CA LEU A 9 -19.59 12.30 -33.38
C LEU A 9 -21.10 11.98 -33.34
N LEU A 10 -21.95 12.96 -33.67
CA LEU A 10 -23.39 12.77 -33.77
C LEU A 10 -23.76 11.85 -34.93
N ALA A 11 -23.16 12.06 -36.10
CA ALA A 11 -23.34 11.19 -37.27
C ALA A 11 -22.89 9.76 -36.98
N ALA A 12 -21.74 9.58 -36.31
CA ALA A 12 -21.25 8.26 -35.90
C ALA A 12 -22.20 7.56 -34.92
N GLY A 13 -22.75 8.30 -33.94
CA GLY A 13 -23.75 7.77 -33.01
C GLY A 13 -25.03 7.31 -33.71
N ILE A 14 -25.56 8.13 -34.62
CA ILE A 14 -26.76 7.78 -35.41
C ILE A 14 -26.50 6.54 -36.28
N LEU A 15 -25.32 6.44 -36.89
CA LEU A 15 -24.95 5.33 -37.76
C LEU A 15 -24.81 4.01 -36.98
N LEU A 16 -24.28 4.05 -35.74
CA LEU A 16 -24.23 2.90 -34.84
C LEU A 16 -25.63 2.41 -34.44
N VAL A 17 -26.55 3.33 -34.16
CA VAL A 17 -27.94 2.99 -33.81
C VAL A 17 -28.72 2.45 -35.02
N ALA A 18 -28.55 3.06 -36.19
CA ALA A 18 -29.14 2.56 -37.43
C ALA A 18 -28.59 1.16 -37.79
N GLY A 19 -27.28 0.95 -37.61
CA GLY A 19 -26.63 -0.34 -37.82
C GLY A 19 -27.12 -1.41 -36.85
N SER A 20 -27.32 -1.09 -35.57
CA SER A 20 -27.86 -2.06 -34.60
C SER A 20 -29.32 -2.43 -34.88
N LEU A 21 -30.14 -1.47 -35.32
CA LEU A 21 -31.52 -1.72 -35.74
C LEU A 21 -31.60 -2.57 -37.02
N LEU A 22 -30.74 -2.29 -38.00
CA LEU A 22 -30.64 -3.09 -39.22
C LEU A 22 -30.21 -4.53 -38.90
N LEU A 23 -29.20 -4.72 -38.06
CA LEU A 23 -28.76 -6.05 -37.61
C LEU A 23 -29.90 -6.81 -36.91
N ARG A 24 -30.74 -6.12 -36.14
CA ARG A 24 -31.91 -6.73 -35.49
C ARG A 24 -32.97 -7.20 -36.49
N VAL A 25 -33.28 -6.37 -37.50
CA VAL A 25 -34.26 -6.71 -38.55
C VAL A 25 -33.74 -7.84 -39.44
N PHE A 26 -32.45 -7.83 -39.80
CA PHE A 26 -31.84 -8.88 -40.62
C PHE A 26 -31.60 -10.20 -39.86
N SER A 27 -31.52 -10.17 -38.53
CA SER A 27 -31.28 -11.36 -37.69
C SER A 27 -32.56 -12.03 -37.18
N ASP A 28 -33.72 -11.68 -37.74
CA ASP A 28 -35.03 -12.29 -37.44
C ASP A 28 -35.37 -12.27 -35.93
N GLY A 29 -34.95 -11.21 -35.24
CA GLY A 29 -35.19 -11.03 -33.80
C GLY A 29 -34.34 -11.91 -32.88
N LYS A 30 -33.38 -12.71 -33.39
CA LYS A 30 -32.50 -13.55 -32.56
C LYS A 30 -31.45 -12.76 -31.77
N TYR A 31 -31.25 -11.49 -32.11
CA TYR A 31 -30.38 -10.59 -31.36
C TYR A 31 -31.20 -9.86 -30.28
N GLU A 32 -31.00 -10.28 -29.04
CA GLU A 32 -31.55 -9.64 -27.85
C GLU A 32 -30.73 -8.38 -27.54
N ILE A 33 -31.38 -7.21 -27.54
CA ILE A 33 -30.72 -5.94 -27.17
C ILE A 33 -30.30 -6.06 -25.71
N LYS A 34 -29.01 -6.24 -25.47
CA LYS A 34 -28.49 -6.32 -24.10
C LYS A 34 -28.40 -4.90 -23.55
N THR A 35 -28.49 -4.76 -22.23
CA THR A 35 -28.32 -3.45 -21.55
C THR A 35 -27.02 -2.75 -21.94
N ILE A 36 -25.99 -3.51 -22.34
CA ILE A 36 -24.73 -3.00 -22.87
C ILE A 36 -24.89 -2.24 -24.21
N ASP A 37 -25.85 -2.61 -25.06
CA ASP A 37 -26.09 -1.96 -26.35
C ASP A 37 -26.69 -0.56 -26.18
N LEU A 38 -27.43 -0.35 -25.08
CA LEU A 38 -27.96 0.96 -24.69
C LEU A 38 -26.84 1.93 -24.28
N VAL A 39 -25.74 1.42 -23.72
CA VAL A 39 -24.59 2.24 -23.30
C VAL A 39 -23.93 2.92 -24.51
N PHE A 40 -23.89 2.26 -25.66
CA PHE A 40 -23.35 2.83 -26.90
C PHE A 40 -24.19 3.98 -27.46
N LEU A 41 -25.46 4.09 -27.08
CA LEU A 41 -26.32 5.23 -27.41
C LEU A 41 -26.09 6.42 -26.47
N VAL A 42 -25.77 6.13 -25.20
CA VAL A 42 -25.58 7.14 -24.15
C VAL A 42 -24.21 7.82 -24.24
N ILE A 43 -23.15 7.08 -24.59
CA ILE A 43 -21.78 7.62 -24.62
C ILE A 43 -21.61 8.80 -25.60
N PRO A 44 -22.04 8.73 -26.87
CA PRO A 44 -21.91 9.86 -27.80
C PRO A 44 -22.70 11.08 -27.33
N LEU A 45 -23.86 10.86 -26.71
CA LEU A 45 -24.73 11.91 -26.21
C LEU A 45 -24.11 12.63 -25.01
N LEU A 46 -23.44 11.90 -24.11
CA LEU A 46 -22.64 12.47 -23.02
C LEU A 46 -21.45 13.29 -23.53
N VAL A 47 -20.73 12.81 -24.54
CA VAL A 47 -19.60 13.53 -25.15
C VAL A 47 -20.06 14.85 -25.77
N VAL A 48 -21.20 14.85 -26.47
CA VAL A 48 -21.80 16.08 -27.02
C VAL A 48 -22.30 17.01 -25.90
N ALA A 49 -22.91 16.47 -24.84
CA ALA A 49 -23.39 17.27 -23.71
C ALA A 49 -22.24 17.92 -22.90
N LEU A 50 -21.09 17.25 -22.80
CA LEU A 50 -19.84 17.80 -22.23
C LEU A 50 -19.25 18.87 -23.15
N ALA A 51 -19.15 18.59 -24.45
CA ALA A 51 -18.54 19.50 -25.42
C ALA A 51 -19.37 20.78 -25.65
N THR A 52 -20.69 20.72 -25.52
CA THR A 52 -21.60 21.87 -25.62
C THR A 52 -21.73 22.66 -24.31
N GLY A 53 -21.06 22.22 -23.24
CA GLY A 53 -21.16 22.84 -21.93
C GLY A 53 -22.55 22.74 -21.29
N LYS A 54 -23.42 21.86 -21.82
CA LYS A 54 -24.74 21.57 -21.23
C LYS A 54 -24.64 20.71 -19.97
N LEU A 55 -23.52 20.01 -19.78
CA LEU A 55 -23.15 19.42 -18.49
C LEU A 55 -22.42 20.47 -17.62
N LYS A 56 -23.14 21.52 -17.23
CA LYS A 56 -22.80 22.35 -16.07
C LYS A 56 -23.61 21.83 -14.90
N GLY A 57 -22.97 21.05 -14.03
CA GLY A 57 -23.60 20.52 -12.83
C GLY A 57 -24.50 19.33 -13.12
N ILE A 58 -24.47 18.37 -12.21
CA ILE A 58 -25.39 17.24 -12.18
C ILE A 58 -26.74 17.81 -11.73
N ASP A 59 -27.52 18.31 -12.68
CA ASP A 59 -28.84 18.93 -12.45
C ASP A 59 -29.95 17.86 -12.59
N MET A 60 -29.82 16.80 -11.81
CA MET A 60 -30.91 15.87 -11.52
C MET A 60 -31.02 15.87 -9.99
N PHE A 61 -32.22 16.13 -9.45
CA PHE A 61 -32.57 16.23 -8.01
C PHE A 61 -32.78 17.64 -7.40
N GLY A 62 -32.95 18.70 -8.18
CA GLY A 62 -33.74 19.86 -7.74
C GLY A 62 -33.21 20.67 -6.54
N VAL A 63 -31.94 20.52 -6.16
CA VAL A 63 -31.30 21.34 -5.12
C VAL A 63 -30.34 22.32 -5.79
N LYS A 64 -30.82 23.53 -6.07
CA LYS A 64 -29.95 24.69 -6.29
C LYS A 64 -29.30 25.08 -4.96
N ALA A 65 -28.23 24.39 -4.61
CA ALA A 65 -27.27 24.91 -3.65
C ALA A 65 -26.05 25.36 -4.46
N ASP A 66 -25.80 26.66 -4.46
CA ASP A 66 -24.62 27.26 -5.06
C ASP A 66 -23.38 26.74 -4.32
N LEU A 67 -22.88 25.59 -4.76
CA LEU A 67 -21.66 24.96 -4.25
C LEU A 67 -20.45 25.90 -4.39
N SER A 68 -20.53 26.87 -5.30
CA SER A 68 -19.53 27.91 -5.50
C SER A 68 -19.41 28.85 -4.29
N GLU A 69 -20.53 29.24 -3.67
CA GLU A 69 -20.53 30.08 -2.47
C GLU A 69 -20.18 29.25 -1.22
N LEU A 70 -20.69 28.01 -1.12
CA LEU A 70 -20.33 27.11 -0.02
C LEU A 70 -18.86 26.70 -0.04
N LEU A 71 -18.25 26.46 -1.21
CA LEU A 71 -16.80 26.25 -1.32
C LEU A 71 -16.00 27.54 -1.09
N ALA A 72 -16.50 28.70 -1.52
CA ALA A 72 -15.81 29.97 -1.31
C ALA A 72 -15.82 30.39 0.16
N ASP A 73 -16.90 30.14 0.90
CA ASP A 73 -16.97 30.36 2.34
C ASP A 73 -16.18 29.31 3.11
N ALA A 74 -16.19 28.04 2.69
CA ALA A 74 -15.32 27.00 3.25
C ALA A 74 -13.83 27.29 3.01
N ALA A 75 -13.46 27.92 1.89
CA ALA A 75 -12.08 28.30 1.55
C ALA A 75 -11.62 29.57 2.30
N LYS A 76 -12.54 30.43 2.74
CA LYS A 76 -12.25 31.66 3.51
C LYS A 76 -12.30 31.44 5.02
N GLY A 77 -12.90 30.35 5.49
CA GLY A 77 -12.84 29.95 6.89
C GLY A 77 -11.41 29.61 7.28
N LYS A 78 -10.74 30.51 8.03
CA LYS A 78 -9.56 30.13 8.81
C LYS A 78 -9.97 28.94 9.66
N ILE A 79 -9.41 27.76 9.36
CA ILE A 79 -9.62 26.53 10.12
C ILE A 79 -9.14 26.82 11.55
N LYS A 80 -10.06 27.24 12.42
CA LYS A 80 -9.83 27.23 13.85
C LYS A 80 -9.82 25.76 14.23
N GLU A 81 -8.73 25.34 14.86
CA GLU A 81 -8.59 24.05 15.51
C GLU A 81 -9.82 23.75 16.38
N GLN A 82 -10.79 23.07 15.78
CA GLN A 82 -11.79 22.29 16.49
C GLN A 82 -11.76 20.90 15.87
N VAL A 83 -10.61 20.25 16.01
CA VAL A 83 -10.59 18.79 16.02
C VAL A 83 -11.01 18.43 17.44
N ALA A 84 -12.29 18.10 17.63
CA ALA A 84 -12.69 17.24 18.75
C ALA A 84 -11.68 16.09 18.79
N PRO A 85 -11.10 15.72 19.94
CA PRO A 85 -9.90 14.89 20.01
C PRO A 85 -10.14 13.64 19.18
N ALA A 86 -9.60 13.64 17.95
CA ALA A 86 -9.63 12.48 17.10
C ALA A 86 -8.89 11.44 17.93
N GLN A 87 -9.60 10.39 18.33
CA GLN A 87 -8.99 9.22 18.95
C GLN A 87 -7.80 8.89 18.06
N GLN A 88 -6.59 9.20 18.54
CA GLN A 88 -5.42 9.26 17.66
C GLN A 88 -5.21 7.83 17.18
N LEU A 89 -5.56 7.59 15.92
CA LEU A 89 -5.42 6.27 15.32
C LEU A 89 -3.92 5.97 15.30
N THR A 90 -3.51 5.06 16.17
CA THR A 90 -2.11 4.67 16.33
C THR A 90 -1.80 3.42 15.52
N VAL A 91 -0.51 3.14 15.36
CA VAL A 91 -0.01 1.94 14.67
C VAL A 91 -0.39 0.64 15.41
N GLN A 92 -0.75 0.70 16.70
CA GLN A 92 -1.03 -0.47 17.55
C GLN A 92 -1.94 -1.52 16.89
N ASP A 93 -3.06 -1.10 16.28
CA ASP A 93 -4.04 -2.01 15.67
C ASP A 93 -3.57 -2.61 14.33
N ALA A 94 -2.47 -2.11 13.77
CA ALA A 94 -1.91 -2.52 12.49
C ALA A 94 -0.56 -3.24 12.65
N VAL A 95 -0.07 -3.42 13.88
CA VAL A 95 1.17 -4.16 14.15
C VAL A 95 0.94 -5.64 13.86
N GLN A 96 1.83 -6.20 13.06
CA GLN A 96 1.91 -7.63 12.84
C GLN A 96 3.08 -8.18 13.63
N MET A 97 2.75 -9.00 14.62
CA MET A 97 3.72 -9.86 15.27
C MET A 97 4.18 -10.88 14.24
N VAL A 98 5.38 -10.68 13.69
CA VAL A 98 5.94 -11.57 12.68
C VAL A 98 6.53 -12.78 13.39
N GLN A 99 6.24 -13.99 12.90
CA GLN A 99 6.92 -15.18 13.41
C GLN A 99 8.40 -15.07 13.06
N MET A 100 9.22 -14.81 14.09
CA MET A 100 10.66 -14.65 13.98
C MET A 100 11.37 -15.95 14.35
N ALA A 101 12.42 -16.26 13.61
CA ALA A 101 13.39 -17.25 14.01
C ALA A 101 14.81 -16.80 13.67
N GLY A 102 15.74 -17.06 14.57
CA GLY A 102 17.16 -16.88 14.29
C GLY A 102 17.65 -17.85 13.22
N LYS A 103 18.69 -17.45 12.47
CA LYS A 103 19.44 -18.40 11.66
C LYS A 103 20.10 -19.46 12.57
N GLY A 104 19.52 -20.66 12.54
CA GLY A 104 20.01 -21.89 13.19
C GLY A 104 20.97 -22.71 12.34
N GLY A 105 21.17 -23.98 12.70
CA GLY A 105 21.89 -24.95 11.87
C GLY A 105 21.05 -25.43 10.68
N MET A 106 21.69 -25.94 9.62
CA MET A 106 21.00 -26.38 8.39
C MET A 106 19.89 -27.42 8.64
N GLN A 107 20.01 -28.23 9.69
CA GLN A 107 18.97 -29.19 10.08
C GLN A 107 17.67 -28.50 10.56
N GLU A 108 17.76 -27.28 11.08
CA GLU A 108 16.61 -26.51 11.56
C GLU A 108 15.82 -25.85 10.42
N LEU A 109 16.40 -25.77 9.21
CA LEU A 109 15.75 -25.13 8.06
C LEU A 109 14.40 -25.77 7.72
N HIS A 110 14.26 -27.09 7.88
CA HIS A 110 12.99 -27.78 7.66
C HIS A 110 11.91 -27.30 8.64
N VAL A 111 12.27 -27.14 9.90
CA VAL A 111 11.38 -26.63 10.95
C VAL A 111 10.96 -25.18 10.66
N LEU A 112 11.86 -24.35 10.11
CA LEU A 112 11.53 -22.97 9.74
C LEU A 112 10.54 -22.90 8.55
N ILE A 113 10.67 -23.81 7.59
CA ILE A 113 9.74 -23.92 6.46
C ILE A 113 8.37 -24.39 6.94
N GLU A 114 8.32 -25.43 7.78
CA GLU A 114 7.07 -25.95 8.36
C GLU A 114 6.35 -24.87 9.20
N ARG A 115 7.10 -24.08 9.96
CA ARG A 115 6.58 -22.97 10.76
C ARG A 115 6.23 -21.73 9.95
N LYS A 116 6.49 -21.71 8.64
CA LYS A 116 6.19 -20.58 7.74
C LYS A 116 6.76 -19.26 8.26
N ILE A 117 8.04 -19.29 8.64
CA ILE A 117 8.70 -18.12 9.23
C ILE A 117 8.67 -16.93 8.27
N GLU A 118 8.11 -15.83 8.76
CA GLU A 118 7.92 -14.60 7.99
C GLU A 118 9.09 -13.61 8.15
N ALA A 119 9.85 -13.73 9.25
CA ALA A 119 11.01 -12.92 9.54
C ALA A 119 12.22 -13.78 9.95
N LEU A 120 13.32 -13.66 9.20
CA LEU A 120 14.60 -14.26 9.58
C LEU A 120 15.41 -13.26 10.41
N GLU A 121 15.82 -13.65 11.61
CA GLU A 121 16.66 -12.84 12.48
C GLU A 121 18.16 -13.14 12.25
N LEU A 122 18.92 -12.07 12.01
CA LEU A 122 20.38 -12.05 11.95
C LEU A 122 20.91 -11.08 13.02
N ARG A 123 22.08 -11.38 13.61
CA ARG A 123 22.70 -10.61 14.69
C ARG A 123 24.11 -10.17 14.30
N LEU A 124 24.38 -8.88 14.29
CA LEU A 124 25.68 -8.32 13.92
C LEU A 124 26.79 -8.83 14.85
N GLY A 125 27.98 -9.03 14.30
CA GLY A 125 29.18 -9.39 15.07
C GLY A 125 29.20 -10.80 15.66
N ARG A 126 28.26 -11.67 15.27
CA ARG A 126 28.16 -13.08 15.74
C ARG A 126 29.34 -13.94 15.28
N GLY A 127 29.92 -13.65 14.11
CA GLY A 127 31.08 -14.36 13.55
C GLY A 127 30.79 -15.76 13.00
N GLY A 128 29.52 -16.21 13.02
CA GLY A 128 29.10 -17.54 12.56
C GLY A 128 28.34 -17.55 11.24
N TYR A 129 28.29 -16.43 10.53
CA TYR A 129 27.66 -16.40 9.21
C TYR A 129 28.60 -16.93 8.15
N TYR A 130 28.06 -17.82 7.32
CA TYR A 130 28.73 -18.44 6.19
C TYR A 130 27.89 -18.20 4.94
N ALA A 131 28.50 -17.66 3.89
CA ALA A 131 27.81 -17.23 2.67
C ALA A 131 26.96 -18.33 2.00
N PRO A 132 27.48 -19.55 1.73
CA PRO A 132 26.67 -20.63 1.17
C PRO A 132 25.47 -21.00 2.05
N ALA A 133 25.62 -20.98 3.37
CA ALA A 133 24.49 -21.24 4.28
C ALA A 133 23.45 -20.11 4.21
N ILE A 134 23.86 -18.84 4.11
CA ILE A 134 22.90 -17.73 3.92
C ILE A 134 22.14 -17.92 2.61
N ARG A 135 22.84 -18.25 1.52
CA ARG A 135 22.21 -18.53 0.23
C ARG A 135 21.16 -19.63 0.34
N THR A 136 21.51 -20.79 0.91
CA THR A 136 20.57 -21.90 1.03
C THR A 136 19.34 -21.53 1.87
N TYR A 137 19.52 -20.79 2.97
CA TYR A 137 18.40 -20.28 3.76
C TYR A 137 17.49 -19.36 2.95
N PHE A 138 18.07 -18.40 2.24
CA PHE A 138 17.31 -17.46 1.42
C PHE A 138 16.59 -18.14 0.25
N GLU A 139 17.22 -19.09 -0.43
CA GLU A 139 16.59 -19.85 -1.51
C GLU A 139 15.44 -20.71 -1.01
N ALA A 140 15.64 -21.44 0.09
CA ALA A 140 14.62 -22.31 0.65
C ALA A 140 13.42 -21.53 1.21
N LEU A 141 13.69 -20.44 1.94
CA LEU A 141 12.63 -19.63 2.55
C LEU A 141 11.92 -18.74 1.54
N SER A 142 12.62 -18.20 0.53
CA SER A 142 11.98 -17.42 -0.54
C SER A 142 11.11 -18.28 -1.47
N GLY A 143 11.52 -19.53 -1.76
CA GLY A 143 10.73 -20.45 -2.57
C GLY A 143 9.37 -20.81 -1.95
N SER A 144 9.23 -20.64 -0.63
CA SER A 144 8.00 -20.92 0.11
C SER A 144 7.02 -19.73 0.18
N SER A 145 7.42 -18.56 -0.34
CA SER A 145 6.67 -17.29 -0.27
C SER A 145 6.38 -16.73 1.13
N TYR A 146 6.89 -17.36 2.19
CA TYR A 146 6.61 -16.93 3.56
C TYR A 146 7.58 -15.87 4.05
N LEU A 147 8.86 -15.89 3.63
CA LEU A 147 9.84 -14.93 4.14
C LEU A 147 9.61 -13.54 3.55
N ARG A 148 9.24 -12.60 4.40
CA ARG A 148 8.89 -11.23 4.01
C ARG A 148 9.99 -10.25 4.34
N VAL A 149 10.61 -10.42 5.51
CA VAL A 149 11.62 -9.50 6.03
C VAL A 149 12.81 -10.23 6.62
N VAL A 150 13.96 -9.59 6.61
CA VAL A 150 15.15 -10.03 7.34
C VAL A 150 15.45 -8.97 8.40
N VAL A 151 15.34 -9.37 9.67
CA VAL A 151 15.56 -8.49 10.81
C VAL A 151 17.02 -8.59 11.21
N VAL A 152 17.70 -7.45 11.30
CA VAL A 152 19.09 -7.38 11.71
C VAL A 152 19.16 -6.69 13.08
N ASN A 153 19.66 -7.42 14.06
CA ASN A 153 19.82 -6.95 15.42
C ASN A 153 21.29 -6.68 15.75
N GLN A 154 21.51 -5.72 16.64
CA GLN A 154 22.79 -5.47 17.29
C GLN A 154 23.15 -6.61 18.25
N PRO A 155 24.41 -6.69 18.73
CA PRO A 155 24.81 -7.69 19.71
C PRO A 155 23.95 -7.71 20.98
N ASP A 156 23.50 -6.53 21.45
CA ASP A 156 22.63 -6.34 22.62
C ASP A 156 21.15 -6.71 22.37
N GLY A 157 20.83 -7.15 21.16
CA GLY A 157 19.49 -7.57 20.74
C GLY A 157 18.58 -6.43 20.26
N LYS A 158 19.03 -5.17 20.31
CA LYS A 158 18.26 -4.06 19.76
C LYS A 158 18.23 -4.09 18.25
N LEU A 159 17.17 -3.54 17.66
CA LEU A 159 17.04 -3.45 16.22
C LEU A 159 18.16 -2.55 15.65
N PHE A 160 18.94 -3.09 14.70
CA PHE A 160 19.79 -2.28 13.84
C PHE A 160 18.99 -1.78 12.64
N GLY A 161 18.25 -2.69 12.02
CA GLY A 161 17.36 -2.40 10.91
C GLY A 161 16.74 -3.66 10.34
N MET A 162 16.01 -3.48 9.25
CA MET A 162 15.26 -4.55 8.61
C MET A 162 15.39 -4.43 7.10
N PHE A 163 15.51 -5.56 6.41
CA PHE A 163 15.42 -5.63 4.96
C PHE A 163 14.07 -6.16 4.51
N ASN A 164 13.55 -5.63 3.41
CA ASN A 164 12.63 -6.39 2.59
C ASN A 164 13.37 -7.61 2.02
N ALA A 165 12.88 -8.82 2.33
CA ALA A 165 13.57 -10.05 1.97
C ALA A 165 13.67 -10.24 0.45
N ALA A 166 12.60 -9.94 -0.29
CA ALA A 166 12.60 -10.07 -1.75
C ALA A 166 13.66 -9.16 -2.41
N ASN A 167 13.77 -7.91 -1.96
CA ASN A 167 14.75 -6.95 -2.48
C ASN A 167 16.18 -7.39 -2.18
N LEU A 168 16.46 -7.76 -0.93
CA LEU A 168 17.78 -8.23 -0.52
C LEU A 168 18.19 -9.50 -1.27
N ILE A 169 17.30 -10.50 -1.34
CA ILE A 169 17.58 -11.78 -2.01
C ILE A 169 17.80 -11.57 -3.51
N SER A 170 17.00 -10.70 -4.14
CA SER A 170 17.18 -10.36 -5.56
C SER A 170 18.52 -9.68 -5.81
N TYR A 171 18.90 -8.72 -4.96
CA TYR A 171 20.21 -8.07 -5.03
C TYR A 171 21.37 -9.08 -4.90
N LEU A 172 21.33 -9.93 -3.87
CA LEU A 172 22.38 -10.92 -3.63
C LEU A 172 22.46 -11.97 -4.73
N ARG A 173 21.32 -12.35 -5.32
CA ARG A 173 21.28 -13.29 -6.45
C ARG A 173 21.93 -12.70 -7.69
N VAL A 174 21.69 -11.42 -7.99
CA VAL A 174 22.33 -10.71 -9.12
C VAL A 174 23.83 -10.54 -8.88
N ALA A 175 24.22 -10.24 -7.64
CA ALA A 175 25.63 -10.08 -7.27
C ALA A 175 26.41 -11.42 -7.25
N GLY A 176 25.73 -12.57 -7.16
CA GLY A 176 26.37 -13.88 -7.17
C GLY A 176 27.18 -14.18 -5.90
N ASP A 177 28.20 -15.05 -6.00
CA ASP A 177 29.01 -15.49 -4.86
C ASP A 177 29.64 -14.31 -4.10
N SER A 178 30.18 -13.32 -4.82
CA SER A 178 30.79 -12.13 -4.20
C SER A 178 29.81 -11.31 -3.38
N GLY A 179 28.54 -11.22 -3.79
CA GLY A 179 27.50 -10.52 -3.03
C GLY A 179 27.19 -11.20 -1.70
N TYR A 180 27.07 -12.52 -1.70
CA TYR A 180 26.87 -13.29 -0.47
C TYR A 180 28.12 -13.24 0.43
N ASP A 181 29.32 -13.25 -0.16
CA ASP A 181 30.58 -13.11 0.55
C ASP A 181 30.72 -11.74 1.23
N GLN A 182 30.40 -10.67 0.51
CA GLN A 182 30.37 -9.33 1.08
C GLN A 182 29.31 -9.25 2.20
N PHE A 183 28.11 -9.76 1.97
CA PHE A 183 27.05 -9.73 2.98
C PHE A 183 27.42 -10.50 4.26
N GLN A 184 28.04 -11.68 4.17
CA GLN A 184 28.52 -12.37 5.37
C GLN A 184 29.61 -11.58 6.10
N GLN A 185 30.51 -10.90 5.39
CA GLN A 185 31.57 -10.10 5.99
C GLN A 185 30.98 -8.93 6.76
N LEU A 186 30.02 -8.21 6.16
CA LEU A 186 29.31 -7.11 6.81
C LEU A 186 28.57 -7.56 8.08
N LEU A 187 27.91 -8.71 8.04
CA LEU A 187 27.19 -9.27 9.19
C LEU A 187 28.14 -9.75 10.30
N ASN A 188 29.26 -10.38 9.93
CA ASN A 188 30.23 -10.90 10.89
C ASN A 188 31.09 -9.79 11.50
N SER A 189 31.22 -8.64 10.84
CA SER A 189 32.01 -7.53 11.34
C SER A 189 31.41 -6.90 12.61
N ARG A 190 32.30 -6.34 13.44
CA ARG A 190 32.00 -5.54 14.62
C ARG A 190 32.32 -4.06 14.44
N ASP A 191 32.76 -3.66 13.25
CA ASP A 191 33.13 -2.27 12.97
C ASP A 191 31.95 -1.46 12.42
N ALA A 192 31.91 -0.17 12.79
CA ALA A 192 30.81 0.72 12.42
C ALA A 192 30.77 1.03 10.91
N ALA A 193 31.91 0.95 10.21
CA ALA A 193 31.96 1.23 8.77
C ALA A 193 31.27 0.11 7.97
N SER A 194 31.51 -1.15 8.34
CA SER A 194 30.80 -2.31 7.79
C SER A 194 29.30 -2.21 8.03
N TRP A 195 28.87 -1.77 9.22
CA TRP A 195 27.45 -1.60 9.48
C TRP A 195 26.85 -0.44 8.67
N ALA A 196 27.60 0.64 8.46
CA ALA A 196 27.18 1.72 7.57
C ALA A 196 27.05 1.23 6.12
N GLU A 197 27.96 0.40 5.62
CA GLU A 197 27.83 -0.20 4.28
C GLU A 197 26.63 -1.15 4.19
N LEU A 198 26.38 -1.95 5.24
CA LEU A 198 25.20 -2.81 5.31
C LEU A 198 23.89 -2.01 5.18
N SER A 199 23.83 -0.82 5.78
CA SER A 199 22.65 0.05 5.73
C SER A 199 22.36 0.64 4.35
N LYS A 200 23.32 0.59 3.41
CA LYS A 200 23.16 1.09 2.04
C LYS A 200 22.56 0.03 1.10
N LEU A 201 22.47 -1.22 1.55
CA LEU A 201 21.95 -2.29 0.72
C LEU A 201 20.45 -2.09 0.40
N PRO A 202 19.98 -2.52 -0.79
CA PRO A 202 18.61 -2.27 -1.21
C PRO A 202 17.54 -2.81 -0.25
N GLY A 203 16.50 -2.01 -0.02
CA GLY A 203 15.39 -2.38 0.83
C GLY A 203 15.70 -2.33 2.34
N PHE A 204 16.82 -1.75 2.74
CA PHE A 204 17.12 -1.50 4.15
C PHE A 204 16.25 -0.39 4.74
N VAL A 205 15.69 -0.65 5.91
CA VAL A 205 15.01 0.33 6.76
C VAL A 205 15.68 0.30 8.13
N GLY A 206 16.40 1.37 8.46
CA GLY A 206 17.13 1.49 9.72
C GLY A 206 16.23 1.77 10.92
N VAL A 207 16.75 1.51 12.12
CA VAL A 207 16.04 1.76 13.39
C VAL A 207 15.58 3.21 13.58
N ALA A 208 16.30 4.18 13.01
CA ALA A 208 15.91 5.59 13.06
C ALA A 208 14.55 5.87 12.39
N SER A 209 14.18 5.04 11.40
CA SER A 209 12.90 5.10 10.70
C SER A 209 11.82 4.21 11.32
N ALA A 210 12.18 3.39 12.32
CA ALA A 210 11.24 2.51 13.01
C ALA A 210 10.13 3.30 13.70
N VAL A 211 8.95 2.71 13.74
CA VAL A 211 7.79 3.29 14.41
C VAL A 211 7.57 2.61 15.75
N ARG A 212 6.87 3.29 16.66
CA ARG A 212 6.40 2.72 17.92
C ARG A 212 4.92 2.40 17.79
N THR A 213 4.39 1.59 18.70
CA THR A 213 2.94 1.33 18.79
C THR A 213 2.13 2.61 18.99
N SER A 214 2.73 3.62 19.64
CA SER A 214 2.14 4.95 19.85
C SER A 214 2.28 5.92 18.66
N THR A 215 3.03 5.56 17.62
CA THR A 215 3.17 6.41 16.43
C THR A 215 1.82 6.52 15.72
N SER A 216 1.47 7.72 15.24
CA SER A 216 0.22 7.93 14.50
C SER A 216 0.28 7.22 13.14
N ARG A 217 -0.87 6.76 12.64
CA ARG A 217 -0.94 6.12 11.31
C ARG A 217 -0.50 7.06 10.19
N ARG A 218 -0.79 8.36 10.31
CA ARG A 218 -0.37 9.38 9.35
C ARG A 218 1.15 9.47 9.29
N ASP A 219 1.82 9.55 10.45
CA ASP A 219 3.28 9.67 10.49
C ASP A 219 3.95 8.40 9.97
N ALA A 220 3.39 7.23 10.26
CA ALA A 220 3.88 5.96 9.72
C ALA A 220 3.75 5.91 8.19
N LEU A 221 2.61 6.32 7.63
CA LEU A 221 2.41 6.40 6.18
C LEU A 221 3.32 7.44 5.51
N GLN A 222 3.53 8.59 6.15
CA GLN A 222 4.46 9.61 5.65
C GLN A 222 5.89 9.05 5.59
N ARG A 223 6.36 8.39 6.66
CA ARG A 223 7.69 7.75 6.67
C ARG A 223 7.83 6.68 5.60
N MET A 224 6.78 5.87 5.38
CA MET A 224 6.74 4.90 4.30
C MET A 224 6.92 5.56 2.93
N GLU A 225 6.26 6.70 2.71
CA GLU A 225 6.38 7.46 1.48
C GLU A 225 7.78 8.06 1.29
N ASP A 226 8.32 8.71 2.31
CA ASP A 226 9.66 9.31 2.28
C ASP A 226 10.75 8.27 1.96
N LEU A 227 10.60 7.07 2.52
CA LEU A 227 11.53 5.95 2.35
C LEU A 227 11.20 5.08 1.14
N ARG A 228 10.08 5.34 0.44
CA ARG A 228 9.55 4.53 -0.66
C ARG A 228 9.49 3.03 -0.32
N THR A 229 8.97 2.73 0.87
CA THR A 229 8.78 1.36 1.38
C THR A 229 7.34 1.14 1.79
N ASP A 230 6.84 -0.08 1.60
CA ASP A 230 5.49 -0.47 2.03
C ASP A 230 5.47 -1.06 3.44
N VAL A 231 6.64 -1.27 4.06
CA VAL A 231 6.78 -1.89 5.37
C VAL A 231 7.76 -1.13 6.25
N LEU A 232 7.39 -0.92 7.52
CA LEU A 232 8.25 -0.34 8.55
C LEU A 232 8.40 -1.30 9.73
N PRO A 233 9.59 -1.36 10.35
CA PRO A 233 9.77 -2.09 11.61
C PRO A 233 9.08 -1.33 12.75
N VAL A 234 8.48 -2.10 13.65
CA VAL A 234 7.86 -1.62 14.88
C VAL A 234 8.76 -1.99 16.05
N THR A 235 9.01 -1.03 16.94
CA THR A 235 9.88 -1.23 18.10
C THR A 235 9.20 -0.85 19.41
N ASN A 236 9.69 -1.41 20.52
CA ASN A 236 9.31 -1.00 21.87
C ASN A 236 10.09 0.25 22.33
N ALA A 237 9.92 0.66 23.60
CA ALA A 237 10.61 1.83 24.15
C ALA A 237 12.14 1.67 24.20
N GLU A 238 12.62 0.43 24.36
CA GLU A 238 14.02 0.05 24.45
C GLU A 238 14.66 -0.29 23.08
N ASN A 239 13.93 -0.07 21.98
CA ASN A 239 14.33 -0.35 20.58
C ASN A 239 14.49 -1.84 20.22
N TYR A 240 13.84 -2.75 20.96
CA TYR A 240 13.67 -4.13 20.51
C TYR A 240 12.57 -4.21 19.43
N PHE A 241 12.81 -5.04 18.41
CA PHE A 241 11.85 -5.30 17.38
C PHE A 241 10.62 -6.03 17.93
N MET A 242 9.43 -5.50 17.66
CA MET A 242 8.16 -6.10 18.04
C MET A 242 7.43 -6.73 16.85
N GLY A 243 7.67 -6.23 15.64
CA GLY A 243 6.93 -6.66 14.46
C GLY A 243 7.06 -5.68 13.32
N THR A 244 6.15 -5.78 12.35
CA THR A 244 6.10 -4.85 11.21
C THR A 244 4.73 -4.19 11.10
N VAL A 245 4.71 -3.06 10.40
CA VAL A 245 3.47 -2.44 9.95
C VAL A 245 3.53 -2.26 8.45
N GLU A 246 2.40 -2.48 7.78
CA GLU A 246 2.28 -2.41 6.32
C GLU A 246 1.38 -1.27 5.89
N ARG A 247 1.76 -0.64 4.78
CA ARG A 247 0.99 0.42 4.12
C ARG A 247 -0.44 -0.01 3.82
N SER A 248 -0.61 -1.20 3.25
CA SER A 248 -1.93 -1.76 2.90
C SER A 248 -2.88 -1.83 4.10
N LYS A 249 -2.39 -2.30 5.25
CA LYS A 249 -3.17 -2.42 6.50
C LYS A 249 -3.45 -1.05 7.12
N LEU A 250 -2.47 -0.15 7.10
CA LEU A 250 -2.65 1.22 7.58
C LEU A 250 -3.73 1.94 6.77
N THR A 251 -3.65 1.90 5.44
CA THR A 251 -4.65 2.52 4.56
C THR A 251 -6.02 1.90 4.73
N ALA A 252 -6.12 0.57 4.78
CA ALA A 252 -7.39 -0.12 5.04
C ALA A 252 -8.01 0.32 6.38
N SER A 253 -7.19 0.43 7.44
CA SER A 253 -7.67 0.89 8.75
C SER A 253 -8.16 2.34 8.74
N LEU A 254 -7.57 3.21 7.91
CA LEU A 254 -8.00 4.60 7.76
C LEU A 254 -9.32 4.70 6.98
N ILE A 255 -9.50 3.90 5.93
CA ILE A 255 -10.76 3.82 5.19
C ILE A 255 -11.87 3.34 6.13
N LEU A 256 -11.63 2.27 6.90
CA LEU A 256 -12.60 1.74 7.87
C LEU A 256 -12.96 2.77 8.95
N ALA A 257 -11.98 3.51 9.46
CA ALA A 257 -12.22 4.57 10.43
C ALA A 257 -13.02 5.74 9.83
N ALA A 258 -12.73 6.10 8.57
CA ALA A 258 -13.49 7.14 7.87
C ALA A 258 -14.95 6.71 7.64
N THR A 259 -15.21 5.46 7.24
CA THR A 259 -16.57 4.94 7.07
C THR A 259 -17.34 4.92 8.38
N GLN A 260 -16.72 4.48 9.49
CA GLN A 260 -17.36 4.47 10.81
C GLN A 260 -17.73 5.87 11.31
N ASN A 261 -16.88 6.87 11.05
CA ASN A 261 -17.18 8.26 11.40
C ASN A 261 -18.34 8.84 10.59
N LEU A 262 -18.52 8.39 9.35
CA LEU A 262 -19.66 8.78 8.51
C LEU A 262 -20.95 8.10 8.98
N ASP A 263 -20.90 6.80 9.30
CA ASP A 263 -22.05 6.04 9.80
C ASP A 263 -22.51 6.50 11.19
N GLY A 264 -21.56 6.88 12.07
CA GLY A 264 -21.84 7.40 13.40
C GLY A 264 -22.51 8.79 13.39
N GLN A 265 -22.24 9.60 12.37
CA GLN A 265 -22.89 10.90 12.17
C GLN A 265 -24.29 10.78 11.53
N ALA A 266 -24.60 9.64 10.89
CA ALA A 266 -25.89 9.38 10.26
C ALA A 266 -26.98 8.89 11.23
N LYS A 267 -26.65 8.62 12.50
CA LYS A 267 -27.67 8.29 13.51
C LYS A 267 -28.34 9.59 14.01
N PRO A 268 -29.67 9.75 13.87
CA PRO A 268 -30.37 10.90 14.45
C PRO A 268 -30.14 10.90 15.96
N LYS A 269 -29.86 12.07 16.55
CA LYS A 269 -29.96 12.27 17.99
C LYS A 269 -31.40 11.92 18.40
N GLU A 270 -31.58 10.79 19.07
CA GLU A 270 -32.81 10.54 19.81
C GLU A 270 -32.88 11.59 20.93
N GLU A 271 -33.85 12.50 20.82
CA GLU A 271 -34.18 13.45 21.88
C GLU A 271 -34.61 12.69 23.15
N PRO A 272 -34.08 13.05 24.32
CA PRO A 272 -34.55 12.48 25.58
C PRO A 272 -35.97 12.98 25.85
N ARG A 273 -36.89 12.04 26.08
CA ARG A 273 -38.26 12.29 26.55
C ARG A 273 -38.29 12.65 28.03
#